data_AF-A0A8J3RYQ8-F1
#
_entry.id   AF-A0A8J3RYQ8-F1
#
_cell.length_a   1.000
_cell.length_b   1.000
_cell.length_c   1.000
_cell.angle_alpha   90.00
_cell.angle_beta   90.00
_cell.angle_gamma   90.00
#
_symmetry.space_group_name_H-M   'P 1'
#
loop_
_entity.id
_entity.type
_entity.pdbx_description
1 polymer ?
#
loop_
_entity_poly.entity_id
_entity_poly.type
_entity_poly.pdbx_seq_one_letter_code
_entity_poly.pdbx_strand_id
1 'polypeptide(L)'
;MSMSDSFEDIVDAIQPGVKPRPGNLPGPAARVVLVLCWLALGLLPILSAVGDIKLAAGVTGTPGTLTVVSCEDLGRGRYDCKGGFAPDGGGAAVPVDASPDSEAGDVTRAQLAPEGDRAVKAGTAGVAAALTLPFLGIASLAFLPYVIMYFLGARRGRRTAVAAGAAVTVLGVIGMIAGMVAAYS
;
A
#
# COMPACT_ATOMS: atom_id res chain seq x y z
N MET A 1 32.04 -9.75 -4.44
CA MET A 1 31.28 -8.74 -3.69
C MET A 1 30.26 -9.51 -2.88
N SER A 2 30.52 -9.69 -1.59
CA SER A 2 29.81 -10.65 -0.74
C SER A 2 28.55 -10.00 -0.19
N MET A 3 27.45 -10.76 -0.08
CA MET A 3 26.15 -10.28 0.43
C MET A 3 26.23 -9.75 1.88
N SER A 4 27.28 -10.15 2.62
CA SER A 4 27.63 -9.63 3.94
C SER A 4 27.95 -8.13 3.92
N ASP A 5 28.70 -7.68 2.91
CA ASP A 5 29.25 -6.33 2.86
C ASP A 5 28.13 -5.31 2.59
N SER A 6 27.16 -5.68 1.75
CA SER A 6 25.98 -4.86 1.46
C SER A 6 25.06 -4.72 2.68
N PHE A 7 24.97 -5.76 3.52
CA PHE A 7 24.13 -5.72 4.70
C PHE A 7 24.77 -4.87 5.80
N GLU A 8 26.09 -4.94 5.96
CA GLU A 8 26.84 -4.09 6.88
C GLU A 8 26.79 -2.61 6.46
N ASP A 9 26.89 -2.29 5.17
CA ASP A 9 26.72 -0.92 4.66
C ASP A 9 25.31 -0.35 4.91
N ILE A 10 24.26 -1.19 4.75
CA ILE A 10 22.88 -0.78 5.06
C ILE A 10 22.72 -0.56 6.57
N VAL A 11 23.30 -1.42 7.40
CA VAL A 11 23.25 -1.31 8.86
C VAL A 11 24.02 -0.07 9.35
N ASP A 12 25.15 0.25 8.74
CA ASP A 12 25.92 1.46 9.06
C ASP A 12 25.26 2.73 8.53
N ALA A 13 24.55 2.68 7.40
CA ALA A 13 23.69 3.79 6.95
C ALA A 13 22.48 4.03 7.86
N ILE A 14 22.05 3.02 8.62
CA ILE A 14 20.97 3.11 9.62
C ILE A 14 21.48 3.52 11.00
N GLN A 15 22.81 3.61 11.21
CA GLN A 15 23.38 4.18 12.43
C GLN A 15 22.80 5.59 12.64
N PRO A 16 22.26 5.89 13.83
CA PRO A 16 21.61 7.16 14.08
C PRO A 16 22.61 8.28 13.92
N GLY A 17 22.45 9.06 12.85
CA GLY A 17 23.19 10.30 12.62
C GLY A 17 23.18 11.19 13.88
N VAL A 18 24.24 12.00 13.99
CA VAL A 18 24.52 13.00 15.04
C VAL A 18 23.29 13.29 15.90
N LYS A 19 23.30 12.81 17.15
CA LYS A 19 22.26 13.15 18.14
C LYS A 19 22.02 14.66 18.09
N PRO A 20 20.77 15.12 17.87
CA PRO A 20 20.50 16.55 17.78
C PRO A 20 21.02 17.24 19.05
N ARG A 21 21.91 18.22 18.88
CA ARG A 21 22.36 19.07 19.99
C ARG A 21 21.12 19.68 20.68
N PRO A 22 21.07 19.70 22.01
CA PRO A 22 19.95 20.28 22.75
C PRO A 22 19.92 21.79 22.46
N GLY A 23 19.12 22.21 21.47
CA GLY A 23 19.08 23.60 21.01
C GLY A 23 18.39 23.79 19.65
N ASN A 24 18.44 22.80 18.74
CA ASN A 24 17.91 22.92 17.37
C ASN A 24 16.60 22.12 17.13
N LEU A 25 15.70 22.07 18.12
CA LEU A 25 14.37 21.52 17.85
C LEU A 25 13.58 22.55 17.01
N PRO A 26 12.85 22.13 15.96
CA PRO A 26 11.99 23.03 15.20
C PRO A 26 11.04 23.79 16.13
N GLY A 27 10.71 25.03 15.78
CA GLY A 27 9.74 25.84 16.53
C GLY A 27 8.38 25.12 16.67
N PRO A 28 7.55 25.49 17.66
CA PRO A 28 6.29 24.81 17.94
C PRO A 28 5.37 24.71 16.72
N ALA A 29 5.30 25.76 15.90
CA ALA A 29 4.55 25.75 14.64
C ALA A 29 5.07 24.70 13.65
N ALA A 30 6.39 24.61 13.46
CA ALA A 30 7.00 23.62 12.58
C ALA A 30 6.78 22.18 13.08
N ARG A 31 6.76 21.95 14.40
CA ARG A 31 6.41 20.63 14.97
C ARG A 31 4.97 20.24 14.66
N VAL A 32 4.03 21.17 14.79
CA VAL A 32 2.61 20.94 14.45
C VAL A 32 2.47 20.60 12.97
N VAL A 33 3.11 21.37 12.08
CA VAL A 33 3.10 21.10 10.64
C VAL A 33 3.66 19.71 10.33
N LEU A 34 4.79 19.33 10.91
CA LEU A 34 5.38 17.99 10.72
C LEU A 34 4.44 16.86 11.15
N VAL A 35 3.77 17.01 12.30
CA VAL A 35 2.81 16.02 12.78
C VAL A 35 1.60 15.93 11.85
N LEU A 36 1.10 17.07 11.35
CA LEU A 36 0.00 17.10 10.38
C LEU A 36 0.39 16.45 9.04
N CYS A 37 1.58 16.74 8.53
CA CYS A 37 2.09 16.12 7.30
C CYS A 37 2.25 14.61 7.47
N TRP A 38 2.76 14.15 8.61
CA TRP A 38 2.87 12.71 8.90
C TRP A 38 1.48 12.07 9.00
N LEU A 39 0.54 12.70 9.72
CA LEU A 39 -0.84 12.24 9.78
C LEU A 39 -1.45 12.10 8.40
N ALA A 40 -1.28 13.11 7.54
CA ALA A 40 -1.77 13.05 6.16
C ALA A 40 -1.12 11.90 5.38
N LEU A 41 0.20 11.72 5.49
CA LEU A 41 0.95 10.65 4.83
C LEU A 41 0.41 9.26 5.21
N GLY A 42 0.01 9.07 6.46
CA GLY A 42 -0.51 7.79 6.93
C GLY A 42 -2.02 7.60 6.73
N LEU A 43 -2.80 8.67 6.78
CA LEU A 43 -4.25 8.60 6.68
C LEU A 43 -4.74 8.56 5.23
N LEU A 44 -4.07 9.27 4.31
CA LEU A 44 -4.47 9.31 2.90
C LEU A 44 -4.53 7.91 2.25
N PRO A 45 -3.52 7.02 2.40
CA PRO A 45 -3.57 5.66 1.85
C PRO A 45 -4.72 4.81 2.40
N ILE A 46 -5.12 5.04 3.66
CA ILE A 46 -6.23 4.33 4.30
C ILE A 46 -7.56 4.77 3.68
N LEU A 47 -7.73 6.08 3.49
CA LEU A 47 -8.95 6.66 2.94
C LEU A 47 -9.12 6.35 1.45
N SER A 48 -8.04 6.38 0.67
CA SER A 48 -8.09 6.11 -0.77
C SER A 48 -8.51 4.67 -1.08
N ALA A 49 -8.14 3.71 -0.23
CA ALA A 49 -8.42 2.30 -0.47
C ALA A 49 -9.88 1.89 -0.27
N VAL A 50 -10.73 2.75 0.31
CA VAL A 50 -12.14 2.40 0.58
C VAL A 50 -12.90 2.05 -0.70
N GLY A 51 -12.62 2.77 -1.80
CA GLY A 51 -13.23 2.50 -3.10
C GLY A 51 -12.82 1.12 -3.64
N ASP A 52 -11.52 0.84 -3.65
CA ASP A 52 -10.98 -0.43 -4.12
C ASP A 52 -11.45 -1.62 -3.26
N ILE A 53 -11.56 -1.45 -1.94
CA ILE A 53 -12.09 -2.49 -1.04
C ILE A 53 -13.57 -2.77 -1.36
N LYS A 54 -14.39 -1.73 -1.54
CA LYS A 54 -15.82 -1.90 -1.88
C LYS A 54 -16.01 -2.57 -3.24
N LEU A 55 -15.19 -2.18 -4.22
CA LEU A 55 -15.17 -2.77 -5.54
C LEU A 55 -14.74 -4.25 -5.47
N ALA A 56 -13.62 -4.55 -4.83
CA ALA A 56 -13.15 -5.93 -4.69
C ALA A 56 -14.12 -6.82 -3.89
N ALA A 57 -14.78 -6.25 -2.87
CA ALA A 57 -15.77 -6.95 -2.03
C ALA A 57 -17.13 -7.16 -2.71
N GLY A 58 -17.42 -6.49 -3.82
CA GLY A 58 -18.72 -6.63 -4.50
C GLY A 58 -19.84 -5.80 -3.95
N VAL A 59 -19.49 -4.76 -3.20
CA VAL A 59 -20.45 -3.76 -2.75
C VAL A 59 -20.77 -2.77 -3.88
N THR A 60 -19.81 -2.51 -4.76
CA THR A 60 -19.92 -1.60 -5.90
C THR A 60 -19.29 -2.21 -7.14
N GLY A 61 -19.76 -1.84 -8.33
CA GLY A 61 -19.23 -2.34 -9.60
C GLY A 61 -20.08 -3.46 -10.21
N THR A 62 -19.74 -3.87 -11.43
CA THR A 62 -20.42 -4.96 -12.13
C THR A 62 -19.61 -6.25 -12.01
N PRO A 63 -20.18 -7.35 -11.49
CA PRO A 63 -19.49 -8.63 -11.43
C PRO A 63 -19.36 -9.25 -12.82
N GLY A 64 -18.22 -9.90 -13.06
CA GLY A 64 -17.94 -10.56 -14.32
C GLY A 64 -16.60 -11.27 -14.33
N THR A 65 -16.15 -11.59 -15.54
CA THR A 65 -14.90 -12.29 -15.79
C THR A 65 -13.99 -11.43 -16.64
N LEU A 66 -12.77 -11.21 -16.18
CA LEU A 66 -11.70 -10.60 -16.96
C LEU A 66 -10.92 -11.70 -17.67
N THR A 67 -10.74 -11.56 -18.98
CA THR A 67 -9.86 -12.41 -19.77
C THR A 67 -8.78 -11.55 -20.40
N VAL A 68 -7.51 -11.84 -20.16
CA VAL A 68 -6.40 -11.11 -20.75
C VAL A 68 -6.25 -11.54 -22.22
N VAL A 69 -6.35 -10.58 -23.13
CA VAL A 69 -6.40 -10.82 -24.58
C VAL A 69 -5.03 -10.68 -25.22
N SER A 70 -4.26 -9.65 -24.85
CA SER A 70 -2.93 -9.40 -25.39
C SER A 70 -2.06 -8.64 -24.40
N CYS A 71 -0.77 -8.98 -24.33
CA CYS A 71 0.23 -8.21 -23.60
C CYS A 71 1.31 -7.76 -24.57
N GLU A 72 1.47 -6.45 -24.73
CA GLU A 72 2.55 -5.86 -25.54
C GLU A 72 3.71 -5.44 -24.64
N ASP A 73 4.94 -5.80 -25.01
CA ASP A 73 6.15 -5.32 -24.35
C ASP A 73 6.48 -3.90 -24.82
N LEU A 74 6.39 -2.94 -23.90
CA LEU A 74 6.72 -1.53 -24.13
C LEU A 74 8.19 -1.21 -23.85
N GLY A 75 9.00 -2.23 -23.53
CA GLY A 75 10.42 -2.13 -23.22
C GLY A 75 10.71 -1.65 -21.79
N ARG A 76 11.92 -2.01 -21.31
CA ARG A 76 12.38 -1.79 -19.92
C ARG A 76 11.52 -2.51 -18.87
N GLY A 77 10.99 -3.70 -19.20
CA GLY A 77 10.16 -4.50 -18.29
C GLY A 77 8.78 -3.90 -18.02
N ARG A 78 8.27 -3.08 -18.96
CA ARG A 78 6.90 -2.55 -18.90
C ARG A 78 6.06 -3.29 -19.92
N TYR A 79 4.96 -3.86 -19.48
CA TYR A 79 3.99 -4.54 -20.32
C TYR A 79 2.68 -3.77 -20.31
N ASP A 80 2.03 -3.63 -21.46
CA ASP A 80 0.65 -3.15 -21.56
C ASP A 80 -0.24 -4.33 -21.92
N CYS A 81 -0.93 -4.84 -20.90
CA CYS A 81 -1.86 -5.95 -21.05
C CYS A 81 -3.28 -5.40 -21.23
N LYS A 82 -3.94 -5.81 -22.31
CA LYS A 82 -5.34 -5.54 -22.59
C LYS A 82 -6.17 -6.77 -22.29
N GLY A 83 -7.29 -6.58 -21.60
CA GLY A 83 -8.24 -7.62 -21.28
C GLY A 83 -9.64 -7.31 -21.81
N GLY A 84 -10.43 -8.35 -22.04
CA GLY A 84 -11.87 -8.26 -22.26
C GLY A 84 -12.59 -8.61 -20.98
N PHE A 85 -13.43 -7.71 -20.48
CA PHE A 85 -14.30 -7.96 -19.34
C PHE A 85 -15.69 -8.38 -19.82
N ALA A 86 -16.15 -9.57 -19.42
CA ALA A 86 -17.48 -10.08 -19.71
C ALA A 86 -18.37 -9.99 -18.46
N PRO A 87 -19.43 -9.14 -18.45
CA PRO A 87 -20.36 -9.06 -17.32
C PRO A 87 -21.19 -10.33 -17.14
N ASP A 88 -21.37 -10.79 -15.90
CA ASP A 88 -22.17 -12.00 -15.60
C ASP A 88 -23.65 -11.84 -15.96
N GLY A 89 -24.17 -10.60 -15.95
CA GLY A 89 -25.56 -10.27 -16.34
C GLY A 89 -25.84 -10.35 -17.84
N GLY A 90 -24.85 -10.71 -18.65
CA GLY A 90 -24.92 -10.68 -20.11
C GLY A 90 -24.64 -9.29 -20.67
N GLY A 91 -24.00 -9.24 -21.83
CA GLY A 91 -23.58 -8.00 -22.48
C GLY A 91 -22.37 -8.22 -23.40
N ALA A 92 -22.04 -7.20 -24.20
CA ALA A 92 -20.81 -7.21 -24.97
C ALA A 92 -19.59 -7.12 -24.04
N ALA A 93 -18.49 -7.79 -24.41
CA ALA A 93 -17.25 -7.67 -23.67
C ALA A 93 -16.73 -6.23 -23.72
N VAL A 94 -16.37 -5.68 -22.56
CA VAL A 94 -15.82 -4.33 -22.43
C VAL A 94 -14.28 -4.42 -22.45
N PRO A 95 -13.60 -3.70 -23.35
CA PRO A 95 -12.14 -3.65 -23.33
C PRO A 95 -11.68 -2.87 -22.09
N VAL A 96 -10.80 -3.49 -21.30
CA VAL A 96 -10.25 -2.89 -20.08
C VAL A 96 -8.75 -3.12 -20.02
N ASP A 97 -8.06 -2.26 -19.28
CA ASP A 97 -6.65 -2.49 -18.98
C ASP A 97 -6.53 -3.65 -17.97
N ALA A 98 -5.71 -4.63 -18.33
CA ALA A 98 -5.33 -5.74 -17.47
C ALA A 98 -4.04 -5.42 -16.72
N SER A 99 -3.75 -6.19 -15.67
CA SER A 99 -2.52 -6.00 -14.91
C SER A 99 -1.30 -6.23 -15.83
N PRO A 100 -0.26 -5.38 -15.77
CA PRO A 100 0.96 -5.56 -16.55
C PRO A 100 1.72 -6.86 -16.20
N ASP A 101 1.40 -7.47 -15.07
CA ASP A 101 2.00 -8.74 -14.61
C ASP A 101 1.16 -9.97 -14.97
N SER A 102 0.11 -9.82 -15.79
CA SER A 102 -0.71 -10.95 -16.25
C SER A 102 -0.20 -11.55 -17.55
N GLU A 103 -0.51 -12.82 -17.79
CA GLU A 103 -0.20 -13.50 -19.06
C GLU A 103 -1.41 -13.49 -20.00
N ALA A 104 -1.15 -13.45 -21.31
CA ALA A 104 -2.22 -13.57 -22.29
C ALA A 104 -2.94 -14.93 -22.14
N GLY A 105 -4.26 -14.88 -22.01
CA GLY A 105 -5.08 -16.06 -21.72
C GLY A 105 -5.46 -16.23 -20.24
N ASP A 106 -4.93 -15.41 -19.32
CA ASP A 106 -5.36 -15.43 -17.93
C ASP A 106 -6.84 -15.08 -17.81
N VAL A 107 -7.57 -15.90 -17.04
CA VAL A 107 -8.99 -15.71 -16.76
C VAL A 107 -9.16 -15.56 -15.26
N THR A 108 -9.78 -14.45 -14.85
CA THR A 108 -9.97 -14.18 -13.42
C THR A 108 -11.33 -13.56 -13.16
N ARG A 109 -11.93 -13.91 -12.01
CA ARG A 109 -13.14 -13.23 -11.55
C ARG A 109 -12.77 -11.81 -11.13
N ALA A 110 -13.47 -10.85 -11.71
CA ALA A 110 -13.18 -9.44 -11.52
C ALA A 110 -14.47 -8.63 -11.35
N GLN A 111 -14.30 -7.39 -10.92
CA GLN A 111 -15.36 -6.40 -10.92
C GLN A 111 -14.95 -5.19 -11.73
N LEU A 112 -15.85 -4.79 -12.61
CA LEU A 112 -15.71 -3.59 -13.41
C LEU A 112 -16.06 -2.39 -12.54
N ALA A 113 -15.14 -1.41 -12.50
CA ALA A 113 -15.39 -0.12 -11.88
C ALA A 113 -16.60 0.56 -12.54
N PRO A 114 -17.41 1.33 -11.80
CA PRO A 114 -18.57 2.06 -12.36
C PRO A 114 -18.23 2.95 -13.57
N GLU A 115 -16.98 3.41 -13.64
CA GLU A 115 -16.43 4.24 -14.71
C GLU A 115 -16.20 3.45 -16.00
N GLY A 116 -16.12 2.12 -15.92
CA GLY A 116 -16.01 1.21 -17.08
C GLY A 116 -14.61 1.11 -17.69
N ASP A 117 -13.60 1.72 -17.07
CA ASP A 117 -12.22 1.79 -17.56
C ASP A 117 -11.30 0.71 -16.96
N ARG A 118 -11.62 0.22 -15.77
CA ARG A 118 -10.77 -0.69 -14.99
C ARG A 118 -11.54 -1.87 -14.42
N ALA A 119 -10.95 -3.06 -14.50
CA ALA A 119 -11.41 -4.26 -13.79
C ALA A 119 -10.44 -4.61 -12.64
N VAL A 120 -10.99 -4.91 -11.46
CA VAL A 120 -10.21 -5.29 -10.26
C VAL A 120 -10.54 -6.73 -9.87
N LYS A 121 -9.53 -7.49 -9.41
CA LYS A 121 -9.73 -8.87 -8.91
C LYS A 121 -10.81 -8.88 -7.83
N ALA A 122 -11.76 -9.80 -7.92
CA ALA A 122 -12.86 -9.90 -6.97
C ALA A 122 -12.54 -10.84 -5.79
N GLY A 123 -13.27 -10.68 -4.69
CA GLY A 123 -13.23 -11.61 -3.56
C GLY A 123 -12.07 -11.36 -2.60
N THR A 124 -11.71 -12.37 -1.81
CA THR A 124 -10.74 -12.24 -0.71
C THR A 124 -9.35 -11.80 -1.18
N ALA A 125 -8.90 -12.29 -2.34
CA ALA A 125 -7.63 -11.88 -2.94
C ALA A 125 -7.65 -10.40 -3.35
N GLY A 126 -8.73 -9.93 -3.98
CA GLY A 126 -8.90 -8.51 -4.33
C GLY A 126 -8.97 -7.60 -3.10
N VAL A 127 -9.68 -8.03 -2.05
CA VAL A 127 -9.75 -7.28 -0.79
C VAL A 127 -8.38 -7.24 -0.11
N ALA A 128 -7.64 -8.34 -0.08
CA ALA A 128 -6.29 -8.38 0.45
C ALA A 128 -5.35 -7.45 -0.34
N ALA A 129 -5.43 -7.47 -1.67
CA ALA A 129 -4.68 -6.54 -2.52
C ALA A 129 -4.99 -5.07 -2.21
N ALA A 130 -6.28 -4.74 -2.04
CA ALA A 130 -6.72 -3.39 -1.69
C ALA A 130 -6.28 -2.94 -0.28
N LEU A 131 -6.01 -3.88 0.64
CA LEU A 131 -5.53 -3.59 2.00
C LEU A 131 -4.03 -3.22 2.08
N THR A 132 -3.27 -3.40 1.00
CA THR A 132 -1.84 -3.05 0.95
C THR A 132 -1.55 -1.61 1.38
N LEU A 133 -2.28 -0.65 0.79
CA LEU A 133 -2.12 0.78 1.10
C LEU A 133 -2.57 1.14 2.52
N PRO A 134 -3.71 0.64 3.03
CA PRO A 134 -4.08 0.78 4.44
C PRO A 134 -3.03 0.29 5.41
N PHE A 135 -2.44 -0.88 5.15
CA PHE A 135 -1.38 -1.43 6.00
C PHE A 135 -0.11 -0.58 5.99
N LEU A 136 0.27 -0.02 4.84
CA LEU A 136 1.34 0.98 4.74
C LEU A 136 1.02 2.23 5.57
N GLY A 137 -0.22 2.72 5.47
CA GLY A 137 -0.71 3.86 6.27
C GLY A 137 -0.61 3.59 7.77
N ILE A 138 -1.08 2.43 8.24
CA ILE A 138 -1.00 2.01 9.65
C ILE A 138 0.46 1.90 10.11
N ALA A 139 1.32 1.28 9.32
CA ALA A 139 2.74 1.16 9.63
C ALA A 139 3.40 2.54 9.78
N SER A 140 3.05 3.49 8.92
CA SER A 140 3.56 4.86 9.01
C SER A 140 3.07 5.57 10.29
N LEU A 141 1.81 5.40 10.69
CA LEU A 141 1.22 6.08 11.86
C LEU A 141 1.67 5.47 13.20
N ALA A 142 2.18 4.24 13.20
CA ALA A 142 2.51 3.49 14.40
C ALA A 142 3.49 4.22 15.36
N PHE A 143 4.43 5.00 14.81
CA PHE A 143 5.41 5.75 15.59
C PHE A 143 4.97 7.18 15.95
N LEU A 144 3.85 7.65 15.42
CA LEU A 144 3.35 9.00 15.67
C LEU A 144 3.14 9.30 17.18
N PRO A 145 2.57 8.39 18.00
CA PRO A 145 2.43 8.63 19.44
C PRO A 145 3.77 8.83 20.15
N TYR A 146 4.81 8.10 19.72
CA TYR A 146 6.16 8.28 20.24
C TYR A 146 6.72 9.65 19.88
N VAL A 147 6.54 10.10 18.63
CA VAL A 147 7.01 11.41 18.15
C VAL A 147 6.32 12.55 18.90
N ILE A 148 5.01 12.44 19.14
CA ILE A 148 4.25 13.43 19.93
C ILE A 148 4.81 13.49 21.36
N MET A 149 5.00 12.34 22.02
CA MET A 149 5.63 12.30 23.34
C MET A 149 7.09 12.79 23.35
N TYR A 150 7.79 12.63 22.23
CA TYR A 150 9.13 13.17 22.05
C TYR A 150 9.10 14.71 22.14
N PHE A 151 8.22 15.34 21.36
CA PHE A 151 8.07 16.79 21.32
C PHE A 151 7.49 17.41 22.59
N LEU A 152 6.61 16.70 23.30
CA LEU A 152 6.05 17.15 24.58
C LEU A 152 7.01 16.97 25.77
N GLY A 153 8.19 16.38 25.56
CA GLY A 153 9.14 16.11 26.65
C GLY A 153 8.67 15.03 27.65
N ALA A 154 7.54 14.37 27.38
CA ALA A 154 6.99 13.32 28.23
C ALA A 154 7.91 12.09 28.20
N ARG A 155 8.56 11.78 29.33
CA ARG A 155 9.48 10.62 29.44
C ARG A 155 8.78 9.34 29.88
N ARG A 156 7.69 9.45 30.64
CA ARG A 156 6.92 8.32 31.15
C ARG A 156 6.15 7.68 29.99
N GLY A 157 6.28 6.36 29.81
CA GLY A 157 5.59 5.63 28.72
C GLY A 157 6.25 5.68 27.34
N ARG A 158 7.43 6.31 27.18
CA ARG A 158 8.13 6.28 25.87
C ARG A 158 8.51 4.87 25.43
N ARG A 159 9.00 4.04 26.35
CA ARG A 159 9.40 2.65 26.04
C ARG A 159 8.20 1.81 25.58
N THR A 160 7.05 1.99 26.23
CA THR A 160 5.82 1.27 25.85
C THR A 160 5.30 1.72 24.49
N ALA A 161 5.37 3.02 24.17
CA ALA A 161 4.99 3.49 22.84
C ALA A 161 5.97 3.09 21.74
N VAL A 162 7.26 2.99 22.01
CA VAL A 162 8.21 2.41 21.04
C VAL A 162 7.89 0.94 20.81
N ALA A 163 7.67 0.16 21.87
CA ALA A 163 7.34 -1.26 21.73
C ALA A 163 6.02 -1.48 20.99
N ALA A 164 4.97 -0.72 21.34
CA ALA A 164 3.68 -0.78 20.65
C ALA A 164 3.80 -0.31 19.20
N GLY A 165 4.50 0.80 18.95
CA GLY A 165 4.73 1.32 17.60
C GLY A 165 5.50 0.32 16.74
N ALA A 166 6.55 -0.30 17.28
CA ALA A 166 7.30 -1.35 16.59
C ALA A 166 6.42 -2.56 16.26
N ALA A 167 5.63 -3.05 17.22
CA ALA A 167 4.72 -4.18 17.01
C ALA A 167 3.68 -3.88 15.92
N VAL A 168 3.05 -2.70 15.95
CA VAL A 168 2.08 -2.27 14.93
C VAL A 168 2.74 -2.09 13.58
N THR A 169 3.98 -1.57 13.53
CA THR A 169 4.73 -1.43 12.28
C THR A 169 5.03 -2.80 11.67
N VAL A 170 5.50 -3.76 12.46
CA VAL A 170 5.78 -5.12 11.99
C VAL A 170 4.51 -5.77 11.44
N LEU A 171 3.39 -5.68 12.17
CA LEU A 171 2.11 -6.20 11.71
C LEU A 171 1.63 -5.51 10.42
N GLY A 172 1.80 -4.19 10.34
CA GLY A 172 1.48 -3.42 9.13
C GLY A 172 2.34 -3.85 7.94
N VAL A 173 3.65 -4.03 8.11
CA VAL A 173 4.54 -4.50 7.05
C VAL A 173 4.16 -5.91 6.60
N ILE A 174 3.86 -6.82 7.53
CA ILE A 174 3.40 -8.17 7.19
C ILE A 174 2.09 -8.11 6.38
N GLY A 175 1.13 -7.29 6.81
CA GLY A 175 -0.13 -7.10 6.08
C GLY A 175 0.06 -6.50 4.69
N MET A 176 0.97 -5.53 4.56
CA MET A 176 1.34 -4.93 3.27
C MET A 176 1.94 -5.98 2.33
N ILE A 177 2.86 -6.82 2.82
CA ILE A 177 3.46 -7.90 2.03
C ILE A 177 2.40 -8.91 1.60
N ALA A 178 1.52 -9.33 2.53
CA ALA A 178 0.43 -10.26 2.20
C ALA A 178 -0.52 -9.69 1.14
N GLY A 179 -0.84 -8.39 1.23
CA GLY A 179 -1.65 -7.70 0.22
C GLY A 179 -0.98 -7.64 -1.14
N MET A 180 0.32 -7.31 -1.19
CA MET A 180 1.10 -7.36 -2.43
C MET A 180 1.08 -8.76 -3.03
N VAL A 181 1.37 -9.80 -2.24
CA VAL A 181 1.34 -11.19 -2.71
C VAL A 181 -0.04 -11.55 -3.27
N ALA A 182 -1.13 -11.15 -2.60
CA ALA A 182 -2.49 -11.39 -3.09
C ALA A 182 -2.83 -10.63 -4.38
N ALA A 183 -2.14 -9.53 -4.67
CA ALA A 183 -2.27 -8.80 -5.93
C ALA A 183 -1.57 -9.53 -7.10
N TYR A 184 -0.51 -10.29 -6.80
CA TYR A 184 0.35 -10.94 -7.79
C TYR A 184 0.13 -12.46 -7.94
N SER A 185 -0.50 -13.12 -6.98
CA SER A 185 -1.08 -14.47 -7.12
C SER A 185 -2.44 -14.36 -7.77
#